data_AF-A0A0P9SHY4-F1
#
_entry.id   AF-A0A0P9SHY4-F1
#
_cell.length_a   1.000
_cell.length_b   1.000
_cell.length_c   1.000
_cell.angle_alpha   90.00
_cell.angle_beta   90.00
_cell.angle_gamma   90.00
#
_symmetry.space_group_name_H-M   'P 1'
#
loop_
_entity.id
_entity.type
_entity.pdbx_description
1 polymer ?
#
loop_
_entity_poly.entity_id
_entity_poly.type
_entity_poly.pdbx_seq_one_letter_code
_entity_poly.pdbx_strand_id
1 'polypeptide(L)'
;MSAFTGLSLVIEPNDLLERLDAPELILVDLTSSARYEAGHIRGARFVDPKRTQLGKPPAPGLLPDTADLQQLFGELGHNPDAVYVVYDDEGGGWAGRFIWLLDVIGHHRYHYLDGGVLAWEAQSLPLSTEIAPVAGGPVTLTLHDEPTATREYLQSRLGAADLAIWDARGPTEYSGEKVVAAKGGHIPGAVNFEWTAGMDKARNLRIRQDMPEILRGLGITPDKEVITHCQTHHRSGFTYLVAKALGYPRVKAYAGSWGEWGNHPETPVELPEVAAAPAEAVEVAQPVAPAQPAPAETVEPVRSSEPRQASQKYSGHSSSGPSMKDRLFIISQYLLPHHLLSRLAGCVAECRVRWFKNAFTAWFARRYQVDMSQALVEDLTSYEHFNAFFTRALKADARPLDTTPGAILSPADGAISQLGPIDHGRIFQAKGHSFSVLELLGGDPKLSAPFMGGEFATVYLSPKDYHRVHMPLAGTLREMVYVPGRIFSVNQTTAENVPELFARNERVVCLFDTERGPMAVVLVGAMIVASVETVWAGLVTPPKRELKTFSYDEAARAPIHLEKGAEMGRFKLGSTAIVLFGPNQVKWAEQLTAGSKVQMGQALAVPTQA
;
A
#
# COMPACT_ATOMS: atom_id res chain seq x y z
N MET A 1 23.39 -13.54 37.37
CA MET A 1 22.79 -12.25 36.97
C MET A 1 22.64 -12.30 35.47
N SER A 2 21.49 -11.91 34.92
CA SER A 2 21.26 -11.97 33.47
C SER A 2 22.22 -11.03 32.72
N ALA A 3 22.64 -11.41 31.51
CA ALA A 3 23.44 -10.59 30.62
C ALA A 3 22.75 -9.26 30.24
N PHE A 4 21.42 -9.19 30.37
CA PHE A 4 20.61 -8.00 30.07
C PHE A 4 20.34 -7.12 31.30
N THR A 5 20.87 -7.48 32.47
CA THR A 5 20.69 -6.69 33.69
C THR A 5 21.25 -5.28 33.51
N GLY A 6 20.45 -4.26 33.84
CA GLY A 6 20.85 -2.84 33.77
C GLY A 6 20.58 -2.16 32.43
N LEU A 7 20.11 -2.90 31.41
CA LEU A 7 19.63 -2.30 30.17
C LEU A 7 18.20 -1.76 30.32
N SER A 8 17.91 -0.67 29.61
CA SER A 8 16.55 -0.15 29.46
C SER A 8 15.69 -1.07 28.60
N LEU A 9 14.37 -0.88 28.64
CA LEU A 9 13.43 -1.61 27.76
C LEU A 9 13.82 -1.48 26.29
N VAL A 10 14.19 -0.28 25.84
CA VAL A 10 14.69 -0.05 24.49
C VAL A 10 16.22 -0.21 24.50
N ILE A 11 16.75 -1.08 23.64
CA ILE A 11 18.20 -1.33 23.51
C ILE A 11 18.66 -1.07 22.07
N GLU A 12 19.93 -0.76 21.90
CA GLU A 12 20.53 -0.53 20.58
C GLU A 12 21.10 -1.83 19.98
N PRO A 13 21.32 -1.91 18.65
CA PRO A 13 21.88 -3.09 17.99
C PRO A 13 23.18 -3.62 18.60
N ASN A 14 24.07 -2.73 19.05
CA ASN A 14 25.33 -3.15 19.67
C ASN A 14 25.12 -3.79 21.05
N ASP A 15 24.11 -3.36 21.82
CA ASP A 15 23.80 -3.98 23.11
C ASP A 15 23.36 -5.44 22.89
N LEU A 16 22.55 -5.70 21.87
CA LEU A 16 22.13 -7.06 21.50
C LEU A 16 23.28 -7.88 20.92
N LEU A 17 24.12 -7.29 20.07
CA LEU A 17 25.25 -7.98 19.42
C LEU A 17 26.18 -8.64 20.43
N GLU A 18 26.50 -7.95 21.52
CA GLU A 18 27.36 -8.44 22.61
C GLU A 18 26.73 -9.60 23.41
N ARG A 19 25.42 -9.85 23.23
CA ARG A 19 24.60 -10.75 24.06
C ARG A 19 23.89 -11.84 23.26
N LEU A 20 24.20 -11.99 21.98
CA LEU A 20 23.56 -13.00 21.12
C LEU A 20 23.74 -14.44 21.61
N ASP A 21 24.78 -14.70 22.40
CA ASP A 21 25.08 -16.03 22.97
C ASP A 21 24.58 -16.21 24.41
N ALA A 22 23.82 -15.25 24.94
CA ALA A 22 23.25 -15.35 26.28
C ALA A 22 22.22 -16.51 26.34
N PRO A 23 22.38 -17.48 27.26
CA PRO A 23 21.53 -18.68 27.30
C PRO A 23 20.06 -18.38 27.63
N GLU A 24 19.79 -17.25 28.30
CA GLU A 24 18.43 -16.79 28.60
C GLU A 24 17.73 -16.07 27.44
N LEU A 25 18.45 -15.73 26.36
CA LEU A 25 17.91 -14.93 25.26
C LEU A 25 16.89 -15.72 24.43
N ILE A 26 15.67 -15.17 24.34
CA ILE A 26 14.70 -15.52 23.31
C ILE A 26 14.56 -14.33 22.37
N LEU A 27 15.30 -14.38 21.26
CA LEU A 27 15.24 -13.35 20.22
C LEU A 27 14.06 -13.64 19.27
N VAL A 28 13.15 -12.69 19.12
CA VAL A 28 11.91 -12.85 18.34
C VAL A 28 11.92 -11.90 17.14
N ASP A 29 11.74 -12.47 15.96
CA ASP A 29 11.63 -11.77 14.67
C ASP A 29 10.16 -11.77 14.23
N LEU A 30 9.57 -10.57 14.05
CA LEU A 30 8.21 -10.39 13.53
C LEU A 30 8.18 -9.67 12.18
N THR A 31 9.14 -9.99 11.30
CA THR A 31 9.19 -9.45 9.93
C THR A 31 8.21 -10.20 9.02
N SER A 32 8.73 -10.90 8.01
CA SER A 32 7.98 -11.79 7.12
C SER A 32 8.80 -13.04 6.84
N SER A 33 8.16 -14.15 6.44
CA SER A 33 8.89 -15.39 6.09
C SER A 33 9.99 -15.11 5.07
N ALA A 34 9.66 -14.34 4.03
CA ALA A 34 10.62 -13.97 3.00
C ALA A 34 11.81 -13.16 3.53
N ARG A 35 11.56 -12.24 4.47
CA ARG A 35 12.61 -11.42 5.08
C ARG A 35 13.49 -12.25 6.01
N TYR A 36 12.87 -13.03 6.89
CA TYR A 36 13.57 -13.92 7.80
C TYR A 36 14.46 -14.93 7.04
N GLU A 37 13.94 -15.54 5.97
CA GLU A 37 14.69 -16.47 5.12
C GLU A 37 15.83 -15.79 4.35
N ALA A 38 15.65 -14.53 3.93
CA ALA A 38 16.69 -13.77 3.24
C ALA A 38 17.86 -13.37 4.17
N GLY A 39 17.57 -13.23 5.47
CA GLY A 39 18.57 -12.94 6.51
C GLY A 39 17.92 -12.32 7.74
N HIS A 40 18.16 -12.91 8.90
CA HIS A 40 17.66 -12.49 10.21
C HIS A 40 18.82 -12.34 11.21
N ILE A 41 18.55 -11.74 12.37
CA ILE A 41 19.58 -11.64 13.43
C ILE A 41 19.85 -13.04 13.97
N ARG A 42 21.13 -13.43 14.09
CA ARG A 42 21.52 -14.79 14.49
C ARG A 42 20.81 -15.23 15.77
N GLY A 43 20.18 -16.40 15.73
CA GLY A 43 19.44 -16.99 16.85
C GLY A 43 18.00 -16.47 17.00
N ALA A 44 17.55 -15.56 16.14
CA ALA A 44 16.17 -15.13 16.12
C ALA A 44 15.22 -16.28 15.77
N ARG A 45 14.03 -16.23 16.35
CA ARG A 45 12.94 -17.17 16.10
C ARG A 45 11.81 -16.41 15.41
N PHE A 46 11.46 -16.85 14.20
CA PHE A 46 10.40 -16.19 13.43
C PHE A 46 9.02 -16.42 14.05
N VAL A 47 8.28 -15.34 14.21
CA VAL A 47 6.86 -15.32 14.54
C VAL A 47 6.14 -14.54 13.46
N ASP A 48 5.37 -15.24 12.62
CA ASP A 48 4.52 -14.59 11.63
C ASP A 48 3.57 -13.60 12.36
N PRO A 49 3.55 -12.31 11.98
CA PRO A 49 2.68 -11.31 12.57
C PRO A 49 1.23 -11.74 12.76
N LYS A 50 0.68 -12.53 11.82
CA LYS A 50 -0.70 -13.03 11.88
C LYS A 50 -0.96 -13.89 13.12
N ARG A 51 0.06 -14.61 13.62
CA ARG A 51 -0.04 -15.45 14.83
C ARG A 51 -0.19 -14.62 16.11
N THR A 52 0.05 -13.32 16.06
CA THR A 52 -0.14 -12.43 17.22
C THR A 52 -1.58 -11.92 17.33
N GLN A 53 -2.46 -12.24 16.38
CA GLN A 53 -3.84 -11.77 16.28
C GLN A 53 -4.83 -12.93 16.30
N LEU A 54 -6.05 -12.67 16.78
CA LEU A 54 -7.17 -13.60 16.64
C LEU A 54 -7.51 -13.83 15.15
N GLY A 55 -7.47 -12.77 14.35
CA GLY A 55 -7.73 -12.84 12.90
C GLY A 55 -9.18 -13.13 12.51
N LYS A 56 -10.13 -13.17 13.47
CA LYS A 56 -11.54 -13.49 13.26
C LYS A 56 -12.45 -12.27 13.56
N PRO A 57 -13.56 -12.07 12.83
CA PRO A 57 -14.55 -11.05 13.18
C PRO A 57 -15.24 -11.36 14.52
N PRO A 58 -15.86 -10.38 15.19
CA PRO A 58 -15.97 -8.96 14.80
C PRO A 58 -14.72 -8.12 15.12
N ALA A 59 -13.78 -8.66 15.91
CA ALA A 59 -12.63 -7.93 16.42
C ALA A 59 -11.32 -8.71 16.16
N PRO A 60 -10.78 -8.69 14.93
CA PRO A 60 -9.62 -9.51 14.56
C PRO A 60 -8.33 -9.14 15.30
N GLY A 61 -8.26 -7.92 15.88
CA GLY A 61 -7.12 -7.43 16.66
C GLY A 61 -7.00 -7.99 18.08
N LEU A 62 -8.00 -8.76 18.54
CA LEU A 62 -7.98 -9.41 19.85
C LEU A 62 -6.85 -10.46 19.96
N LEU A 63 -6.67 -10.97 21.18
CA LEU A 63 -5.74 -12.06 21.49
C LEU A 63 -6.05 -13.30 20.65
N PRO A 64 -5.04 -14.03 20.16
CA PRO A 64 -5.21 -15.40 19.68
C PRO A 64 -5.88 -16.28 20.74
N ASP A 65 -6.45 -17.40 20.30
CA ASP A 65 -7.03 -18.38 21.21
C ASP A 65 -5.93 -18.90 22.18
N THR A 66 -6.30 -19.20 23.43
CA THR A 66 -5.31 -19.62 24.46
C THR A 66 -4.45 -20.79 24.00
N ALA A 67 -5.01 -21.74 23.26
CA ALA A 67 -4.27 -22.87 22.71
C ALA A 67 -3.16 -22.41 21.74
N ASP A 68 -3.43 -21.44 20.89
CA ASP A 68 -2.48 -20.89 19.91
C ASP A 68 -1.35 -20.12 20.62
N LEU A 69 -1.68 -19.37 21.70
CA LEU A 69 -0.68 -18.70 22.53
C LEU A 69 0.23 -19.72 23.24
N GLN A 70 -0.35 -20.74 23.88
CA GLN A 70 0.40 -21.79 24.55
C GLN A 70 1.35 -22.52 23.58
N GLN A 71 0.88 -22.80 22.37
CA GLN A 71 1.72 -23.36 21.32
C GLN A 71 2.83 -22.40 20.89
N LEU A 72 2.50 -21.14 20.57
CA LEU A 72 3.46 -20.13 20.14
C LEU A 72 4.60 -19.95 21.15
N PHE A 73 4.26 -19.76 22.43
CA PHE A 73 5.27 -19.57 23.47
C PHE A 73 6.06 -20.86 23.77
N GLY A 74 5.45 -22.03 23.57
CA GLY A 74 6.16 -23.31 23.63
C GLY A 74 7.20 -23.48 22.53
N GLU A 75 6.85 -23.11 21.29
CA GLU A 75 7.76 -23.16 20.14
C GLU A 75 8.94 -22.20 20.30
N LEU A 76 8.72 -21.05 20.94
CA LEU A 76 9.74 -20.07 21.29
C LEU A 76 10.66 -20.53 22.45
N GLY A 77 10.22 -21.51 23.24
CA GLY A 77 10.98 -22.00 24.41
C GLY A 77 10.76 -21.15 25.66
N HIS A 78 9.57 -20.57 25.80
CA HIS A 78 9.21 -19.76 26.96
C HIS A 78 9.50 -20.49 28.28
N ASN A 79 10.17 -19.80 29.20
CA ASN A 79 10.53 -20.34 30.51
C ASN A 79 10.74 -19.21 31.53
N PRO A 80 10.77 -19.52 32.84
CA PRO A 80 10.91 -18.53 33.91
C PRO A 80 12.24 -17.77 33.94
N ASP A 81 13.25 -18.18 33.17
CA ASP A 81 14.56 -17.52 33.07
C ASP A 81 14.73 -16.72 31.77
N ALA A 82 13.80 -16.85 30.82
CA ALA A 82 13.83 -16.16 29.54
C ALA A 82 13.94 -14.63 29.68
N VAL A 83 14.72 -14.05 28.77
CA VAL A 83 14.74 -12.62 28.46
C VAL A 83 14.43 -12.47 26.99
N TYR A 84 13.32 -11.81 26.67
CA TYR A 84 12.93 -11.59 25.29
C TYR A 84 13.64 -10.36 24.71
N VAL A 85 14.09 -10.46 23.46
CA VAL A 85 14.41 -9.29 22.65
C VAL A 85 13.56 -9.37 21.40
N VAL A 86 12.84 -8.30 21.10
CA VAL A 86 11.80 -8.31 20.06
C VAL A 86 12.11 -7.27 19.00
N TYR A 87 11.97 -7.65 17.73
CA TYR A 87 12.14 -6.72 16.61
C TYR A 87 11.25 -7.06 15.41
N ASP A 88 11.10 -6.07 14.53
CA ASP A 88 10.47 -6.18 13.21
C ASP A 88 11.26 -5.34 12.17
N ASP A 89 10.70 -5.17 10.98
CA ASP A 89 11.27 -4.41 9.86
C ASP A 89 10.41 -3.19 9.46
N GLU A 90 9.52 -2.74 10.34
CA GLU A 90 8.56 -1.66 10.09
C GLU A 90 8.59 -0.53 11.12
N GLY A 91 9.49 -0.61 12.11
CA GLY A 91 9.70 0.42 13.13
C GLY A 91 9.04 0.14 14.48
N GLY A 92 8.61 -1.10 14.74
CA GLY A 92 8.18 -1.54 16.06
C GLY A 92 6.68 -1.78 16.25
N GLY A 93 5.88 -1.82 15.18
CA GLY A 93 4.44 -2.10 15.29
C GLY A 93 4.17 -3.51 15.79
N TRP A 94 4.61 -4.51 15.02
CA TRP A 94 4.51 -5.92 15.41
C TRP A 94 5.35 -6.26 16.64
N ALA A 95 6.57 -5.71 16.76
CA ALA A 95 7.40 -5.92 17.94
C ALA A 95 6.73 -5.38 19.21
N GLY A 96 6.15 -4.19 19.16
CA GLY A 96 5.42 -3.60 20.27
C GLY A 96 4.14 -4.36 20.61
N ARG A 97 3.42 -4.89 19.61
CA ARG A 97 2.27 -5.77 19.84
C ARG A 97 2.69 -7.08 20.51
N PHE A 98 3.82 -7.67 20.12
CA PHE A 98 4.33 -8.87 20.77
C PHE A 98 4.76 -8.61 22.22
N ILE A 99 5.32 -7.42 22.51
CA ILE A 99 5.59 -6.98 23.89
C ILE A 99 4.30 -6.89 24.71
N TRP A 100 3.20 -6.40 24.13
CA TRP A 100 1.88 -6.47 24.80
C TRP A 100 1.47 -7.93 25.08
N LEU A 101 1.70 -8.88 24.17
CA LEU A 101 1.45 -10.30 24.45
C LEU A 101 2.32 -10.83 25.60
N LEU A 102 3.57 -10.38 25.71
CA LEU A 102 4.44 -10.73 26.84
C LEU A 102 3.86 -10.26 28.17
N ASP A 103 3.31 -9.04 28.22
CA ASP A 103 2.61 -8.56 29.41
C ASP A 103 1.34 -9.39 29.71
N VAL A 104 0.59 -9.76 28.67
CA VAL A 104 -0.63 -10.59 28.81
C VAL A 104 -0.31 -11.95 29.41
N ILE A 105 0.85 -12.54 29.13
CA ILE A 105 1.26 -13.81 29.73
C ILE A 105 2.03 -13.64 31.06
N GLY A 106 2.11 -12.41 31.59
CA GLY A 106 2.80 -12.11 32.85
C GLY A 106 4.32 -12.14 32.76
N HIS A 107 4.90 -12.03 31.56
CA HIS A 107 6.34 -11.98 31.37
C HIS A 107 6.86 -10.55 31.48
N HIS A 108 7.93 -10.33 32.26
CA HIS A 108 8.41 -8.97 32.59
C HIS A 108 9.84 -8.65 32.15
N ARG A 109 10.60 -9.62 31.64
CA ARG A 109 11.99 -9.41 31.21
C ARG A 109 12.07 -9.39 29.69
N TYR A 110 11.86 -8.23 29.12
CA TYR A 110 11.93 -8.06 27.68
C TYR A 110 12.54 -6.73 27.28
N HIS A 111 13.07 -6.71 26.07
CA HIS A 111 13.62 -5.53 25.43
C HIS A 111 13.09 -5.41 23.99
N TYR A 112 13.01 -4.18 23.51
CA TYR A 112 12.81 -3.84 22.11
C TYR A 112 14.13 -3.42 21.49
N LEU A 113 14.44 -3.97 20.32
CA LEU A 113 15.59 -3.55 19.52
C LEU A 113 15.25 -2.28 18.73
N ASP A 114 15.84 -1.13 19.08
CA ASP A 114 15.46 0.16 18.52
C ASP A 114 15.73 0.25 17.00
N GLY A 115 14.67 0.51 16.22
CA GLY A 115 14.69 0.50 14.76
C GLY A 115 14.81 -0.90 14.12
N GLY A 116 14.74 -1.95 14.93
CA GLY A 116 14.68 -3.35 14.51
C GLY A 116 15.80 -3.79 13.56
N VAL A 117 15.44 -4.64 12.59
CA VAL A 117 16.43 -5.18 11.64
C VAL A 117 16.97 -4.11 10.67
N LEU A 118 16.21 -3.04 10.42
CA LEU A 118 16.67 -1.94 9.58
C LEU A 118 17.84 -1.19 10.23
N ALA A 119 17.74 -0.93 11.53
CA ALA A 119 18.82 -0.35 12.33
C ALA A 119 20.03 -1.28 12.43
N TRP A 120 19.80 -2.59 12.53
CA TRP A 120 20.85 -3.61 12.53
C TRP A 120 21.65 -3.63 11.22
N GLU A 121 20.96 -3.68 10.08
CA GLU A 121 21.59 -3.66 8.75
C GLU A 121 22.28 -2.33 8.45
N ALA A 122 21.70 -1.21 8.88
CA ALA A 122 22.31 0.11 8.70
C ALA A 122 23.67 0.22 9.40
N GLN A 123 23.89 -0.55 10.47
CA GLN A 123 25.18 -0.67 11.14
C GLN A 123 26.09 -1.77 10.54
N SER A 124 25.67 -2.41 9.44
CA SER A 124 26.37 -3.50 8.78
C SER A 124 26.67 -4.69 9.72
N LEU A 125 25.76 -4.95 10.67
CA LEU A 125 25.91 -6.04 11.62
C LEU A 125 25.55 -7.40 10.99
N PRO A 126 26.10 -8.51 11.50
CA PRO A 126 25.94 -9.83 10.87
C PRO A 126 24.49 -10.32 10.85
N LEU A 127 24.06 -10.88 9.73
CA LEU A 127 22.82 -11.64 9.59
C LEU A 127 23.11 -13.14 9.48
N SER A 128 22.13 -13.95 9.81
CA SER A 128 22.11 -15.41 9.67
C SER A 128 20.97 -15.83 8.75
N THR A 129 21.13 -16.99 8.11
CA THR A 129 20.05 -17.71 7.43
C THR A 129 19.77 -19.06 8.10
N GLU A 130 20.40 -19.34 9.24
CA GLU A 130 20.23 -20.56 10.01
C GLU A 130 18.90 -20.52 10.77
N ILE A 131 17.97 -21.42 10.44
CA ILE A 131 16.67 -21.49 11.09
C ILE A 131 16.84 -22.14 12.48
N ALA A 132 16.52 -21.38 13.53
CA ALA A 132 16.48 -21.92 14.88
C ALA A 132 15.44 -23.05 15.00
N PRO A 133 15.78 -24.20 15.62
CA PRO A 133 14.82 -25.27 15.83
C PRO A 133 13.72 -24.83 16.81
N VAL A 134 12.53 -25.39 16.60
CA VAL A 134 11.41 -25.28 17.55
C VAL A 134 11.87 -25.80 18.91
N ALA A 135 11.73 -25.00 19.97
CA ALA A 135 12.26 -25.36 21.29
C ALA A 135 11.48 -26.48 21.97
N GLY A 136 10.15 -26.48 21.85
CA GLY A 136 9.30 -27.45 22.55
C GLY A 136 7.85 -27.42 22.12
N GLY A 137 7.04 -28.23 22.80
CA GLY A 137 5.58 -28.25 22.65
C GLY A 137 4.88 -27.16 23.48
N PRO A 138 3.54 -27.12 23.45
CA PRO A 138 2.76 -26.09 24.15
C PRO A 138 3.08 -26.00 25.64
N VAL A 139 3.17 -24.77 26.16
CA VAL A 139 3.36 -24.47 27.59
C VAL A 139 2.05 -24.03 28.24
N THR A 140 1.88 -24.25 29.53
CA THR A 140 0.75 -23.67 30.27
C THR A 140 1.01 -22.20 30.53
N LEU A 141 0.06 -21.33 30.16
CA LEU A 141 0.15 -19.89 30.37
C LEU A 141 -0.94 -19.41 31.33
N THR A 142 -0.59 -18.45 32.19
CA THR A 142 -1.58 -17.66 32.93
C THR A 142 -1.78 -16.35 32.17
N LEU A 143 -3.02 -16.08 31.74
CA LEU A 143 -3.34 -14.87 31.02
C LEU A 143 -3.81 -13.79 32.00
N HIS A 144 -3.35 -12.56 31.77
CA HIS A 144 -3.64 -11.38 32.55
C HIS A 144 -4.42 -10.38 31.70
N ASP A 145 -5.56 -9.92 32.23
CA ASP A 145 -6.39 -8.92 31.54
C ASP A 145 -5.86 -7.49 31.74
N GLU A 146 -5.00 -7.26 32.73
CA GLU A 146 -4.48 -5.94 33.09
C GLU A 146 -3.89 -5.14 31.91
N PRO A 147 -3.10 -5.73 30.98
CA PRO A 147 -2.54 -5.00 29.85
C PRO A 147 -3.56 -4.60 28.78
N THR A 148 -4.80 -5.09 28.88
CA THR A 148 -5.82 -4.95 27.83
C THR A 148 -7.04 -4.17 28.36
N ALA A 149 -7.43 -3.13 27.64
CA ALA A 149 -8.73 -2.48 27.84
C ALA A 149 -9.78 -3.24 27.02
N THR A 150 -10.88 -3.66 27.63
CA THR A 150 -12.06 -4.12 26.88
C THR A 150 -12.85 -2.93 26.36
N ARG A 151 -13.76 -3.17 25.41
CA ARG A 151 -14.68 -2.13 24.92
C ARG A 151 -15.48 -1.50 26.06
N GLU A 152 -16.05 -2.34 26.93
CA GLU A 152 -16.86 -1.91 28.08
C GLU A 152 -16.03 -1.07 29.05
N TYR A 153 -14.79 -1.51 29.32
CA TYR A 153 -13.88 -0.78 30.19
C TYR A 153 -13.57 0.60 29.63
N LEU A 154 -13.18 0.68 28.36
CA LEU A 154 -12.89 1.96 27.70
C LEU A 154 -14.11 2.87 27.66
N GLN A 155 -15.29 2.32 27.31
CA GLN A 155 -16.54 3.07 27.29
C GLN A 155 -16.92 3.62 28.68
N SER A 156 -16.66 2.87 29.75
CA SER A 156 -16.91 3.32 31.13
C SER A 156 -15.98 4.44 31.60
N ARG A 157 -14.82 4.62 30.94
CA ARG A 157 -13.78 5.59 31.31
C ARG A 157 -13.82 6.86 30.46
N LEU A 158 -14.69 6.96 29.45
CA LEU A 158 -14.80 8.14 28.60
C LEU A 158 -15.04 9.40 29.44
N GLY A 159 -14.30 10.47 29.15
CA GLY A 159 -14.36 11.74 29.86
C GLY A 159 -13.67 11.78 31.23
N ALA A 160 -13.05 10.68 31.68
CA ALA A 160 -12.28 10.68 32.93
C ALA A 160 -11.05 11.60 32.82
N ALA A 161 -10.86 12.46 33.82
CA ALA A 161 -9.75 13.43 33.84
C ALA A 161 -8.36 12.74 33.91
N ASP A 162 -8.32 11.51 34.44
CA ASP A 162 -7.11 10.71 34.60
C ASP A 162 -6.86 9.74 33.43
N LEU A 163 -7.55 9.91 32.29
CA LEU A 163 -7.42 9.09 31.10
C LEU A 163 -6.83 9.90 29.93
N ALA A 164 -5.94 9.27 29.15
CA ALA A 164 -5.56 9.71 27.82
C ALA A 164 -5.77 8.56 26.83
N ILE A 165 -6.58 8.78 25.79
CA ILE A 165 -6.78 7.80 24.73
C ILE A 165 -5.87 8.19 23.57
N TRP A 166 -4.87 7.37 23.30
CA TRP A 166 -3.90 7.59 22.23
C TRP A 166 -4.37 6.85 20.97
N ASP A 167 -4.90 7.57 20.00
CA ASP A 167 -5.24 7.02 18.69
C ASP A 167 -4.00 7.05 17.77
N ALA A 168 -3.48 5.86 17.47
CA ALA A 168 -2.26 5.68 16.66
C ALA A 168 -2.52 5.59 15.14
N ARG A 169 -3.78 5.79 14.69
CA ARG A 169 -4.14 5.79 13.26
C ARG A 169 -3.65 7.08 12.57
N GLY A 170 -3.71 7.10 11.25
CA GLY A 170 -3.43 8.31 10.49
C GLY A 170 -4.46 9.42 10.78
N PRO A 171 -4.10 10.71 10.64
CA PRO A 171 -5.00 11.83 10.95
C PRO A 171 -6.34 11.78 10.23
N THR A 172 -6.38 11.27 9.00
CA THR A 172 -7.63 11.14 8.22
C THR A 172 -8.55 10.04 8.76
N GLU A 173 -8.01 8.97 9.37
CA GLU A 173 -8.82 7.93 10.03
C GLU A 173 -9.43 8.48 11.31
N TYR A 174 -8.63 9.25 12.05
CA TYR A 174 -9.05 9.92 13.28
C TYR A 174 -10.12 10.98 12.99
N SER A 175 -9.95 11.82 11.97
CA SER A 175 -10.93 12.86 11.64
C SER A 175 -12.24 12.32 11.07
N GLY A 176 -12.25 11.06 10.63
CA GLY A 176 -13.40 10.46 9.94
C GLY A 176 -13.45 10.77 8.44
N GLU A 177 -12.45 11.44 7.88
CA GLU A 177 -12.30 11.60 6.43
C GLU A 177 -12.04 10.25 5.74
N LYS A 178 -11.22 9.40 6.36
CA LYS A 178 -10.95 8.01 6.01
C LYS A 178 -11.81 7.09 6.87
N VAL A 179 -12.91 6.59 6.32
CA VAL A 179 -13.81 5.67 7.02
C VAL A 179 -13.44 4.22 6.71
N VAL A 180 -13.10 3.44 7.74
CA VAL A 180 -12.62 2.04 7.64
C VAL A 180 -13.43 1.06 8.51
N ALA A 181 -14.59 1.53 8.99
CA ALA A 181 -15.58 0.78 9.76
C ALA A 181 -16.96 1.37 9.47
N ALA A 182 -18.04 0.86 10.06
CA ALA A 182 -19.40 1.39 9.86
C ALA A 182 -19.52 2.87 10.24
N LYS A 183 -18.70 3.34 11.19
CA LYS A 183 -18.61 4.73 11.64
C LYS A 183 -17.20 5.29 11.37
N GLY A 184 -17.15 6.53 10.90
CA GLY A 184 -15.93 7.33 10.76
C GLY A 184 -15.77 8.30 11.92
N GLY A 185 -14.52 8.61 12.29
CA GLY A 185 -14.18 9.50 13.41
C GLY A 185 -13.24 8.80 14.38
N HIS A 186 -13.30 9.20 15.65
CA HIS A 186 -12.48 8.65 16.72
C HIS A 186 -13.28 8.44 18.01
N ILE A 187 -12.64 7.80 18.99
CA ILE A 187 -13.20 7.58 20.31
C ILE A 187 -13.30 8.94 21.02
N PRO A 188 -14.43 9.32 21.63
CA PRO A 188 -14.58 10.63 22.24
C PRO A 188 -13.48 10.97 23.26
N GLY A 189 -12.94 12.18 23.16
CA GLY A 189 -11.80 12.64 23.98
C GLY A 189 -10.45 12.02 23.65
N ALA A 190 -10.32 11.19 22.60
CA ALA A 190 -9.04 10.69 22.14
C ALA A 190 -8.22 11.77 21.46
N VAL A 191 -6.90 11.67 21.56
CA VAL A 191 -5.94 12.51 20.83
C VAL A 191 -5.19 11.68 19.80
N ASN A 192 -4.90 12.28 18.64
CA ASN A 192 -4.22 11.59 17.56
C ASN A 192 -2.72 11.84 17.56
N PHE A 193 -1.96 10.75 17.52
CA PHE A 193 -0.55 10.79 17.12
C PHE A 193 -0.21 9.48 16.42
N GLU A 194 -0.10 9.57 15.10
CA GLU A 194 0.15 8.43 14.23
C GLU A 194 1.47 7.72 14.60
N TRP A 195 1.45 6.39 14.66
CA TRP A 195 2.62 5.57 15.01
C TRP A 195 3.90 5.92 14.21
N THR A 196 3.80 6.09 12.89
CA THR A 196 4.94 6.46 12.02
C THR A 196 5.50 7.85 12.30
N ALA A 197 4.71 8.76 12.88
CA ALA A 197 5.18 10.09 13.28
C ALA A 197 6.11 10.03 14.50
N GLY A 198 6.02 8.94 15.29
CA GLY A 198 6.92 8.66 16.41
C GLY A 198 8.25 8.01 16.02
N MET A 199 8.46 7.73 14.74
CA MET A 199 9.66 7.08 14.21
C MET A 199 10.59 8.11 13.54
N ASP A 200 11.90 7.99 13.78
CA ASP A 200 12.92 8.79 13.10
C ASP A 200 13.43 8.07 11.85
N LYS A 201 12.95 8.50 10.68
CA LYS A 201 13.35 7.96 9.38
C LYS A 201 14.84 8.18 9.08
N ALA A 202 15.46 9.25 9.60
CA ALA A 202 16.89 9.49 9.41
C ALA A 202 17.74 8.57 10.30
N ARG A 203 17.16 8.03 11.38
CA ARG A 203 17.81 7.08 12.29
C ARG A 203 17.30 5.64 12.14
N ASN A 204 16.89 5.26 10.93
CA ASN A 204 16.46 3.90 10.59
C ASN A 204 15.24 3.43 11.39
N LEU A 205 14.22 4.29 11.47
CA LEU A 205 12.94 4.05 12.15
C LEU A 205 13.03 3.85 13.67
N ARG A 206 14.14 4.23 14.31
CA ARG A 206 14.22 4.30 15.78
C ARG A 206 13.13 5.19 16.37
N ILE A 207 12.77 4.94 17.61
CA ILE A 207 11.87 5.82 18.37
C ILE A 207 12.50 7.22 18.44
N ARG A 208 11.71 8.25 18.12
CA ARG A 208 12.17 9.64 18.18
C ARG A 208 12.57 10.02 19.61
N GLN A 209 13.63 10.82 19.71
CA GLN A 209 14.13 11.30 21.01
C GLN A 209 13.22 12.32 21.68
N ASP A 210 12.44 13.07 20.91
CA ASP A 210 11.51 14.11 21.39
C ASP A 210 10.10 13.58 21.71
N MET A 211 9.93 12.24 21.80
CA MET A 211 8.66 11.62 22.19
C MET A 211 8.12 12.10 23.54
N PRO A 212 8.91 12.26 24.62
CA PRO A 212 8.40 12.75 25.90
C PRO A 212 7.73 14.13 25.79
N GLU A 213 8.30 15.04 25.02
CA GLU A 213 7.79 16.38 24.79
C GLU A 213 6.52 16.36 23.94
N ILE A 214 6.52 15.57 22.86
CA ILE A 214 5.36 15.39 21.98
C ILE A 214 4.15 14.86 22.75
N LEU A 215 4.33 13.76 23.50
CA LEU A 215 3.23 13.14 24.25
C LEU A 215 2.68 14.08 25.31
N ARG A 216 3.54 14.83 26.01
CA ARG A 216 3.12 15.87 26.96
C ARG A 216 2.33 16.98 26.29
N GLY A 217 2.75 17.43 25.11
CA GLY A 217 2.05 18.44 24.31
C GLY A 217 0.64 18.02 23.88
N LEU A 218 0.40 16.72 23.75
CA LEU A 218 -0.90 16.12 23.45
C LEU A 218 -1.70 15.74 24.70
N GLY A 219 -1.19 16.01 25.90
CA GLY A 219 -1.84 15.65 27.16
C GLY A 219 -1.80 14.16 27.50
N ILE A 220 -0.94 13.38 26.83
CA ILE A 220 -0.62 11.98 27.12
C ILE A 220 0.53 11.98 28.14
N THR A 221 0.22 11.97 29.43
CA THR A 221 1.18 12.16 30.52
C THR A 221 1.23 10.96 31.50
N PRO A 222 2.36 10.69 32.17
CA PRO A 222 2.51 9.49 33.03
C PRO A 222 1.58 9.43 34.25
N ASP A 223 1.02 10.58 34.67
CA ASP A 223 0.02 10.63 35.74
C ASP A 223 -1.35 10.09 35.31
N LYS A 224 -1.61 9.95 33.99
CA LYS A 224 -2.83 9.39 33.43
C LYS A 224 -2.69 7.92 33.09
N GLU A 225 -3.82 7.24 33.04
CA GLU A 225 -3.93 5.95 32.34
C GLU A 225 -3.92 6.22 30.85
N VAL A 226 -3.03 5.55 30.13
CA VAL A 226 -2.92 5.65 28.67
C VAL A 226 -3.54 4.41 28.06
N ILE A 227 -4.64 4.59 27.33
CA ILE A 227 -5.25 3.53 26.53
C ILE A 227 -4.96 3.83 25.07
N THR A 228 -4.14 2.99 24.44
CA THR A 228 -3.79 3.15 23.02
C THR A 228 -4.53 2.17 22.13
N HIS A 229 -4.88 2.61 20.91
CA HIS A 229 -5.50 1.77 19.90
C HIS A 229 -5.18 2.22 18.47
N CYS A 230 -5.50 1.36 17.50
CA CYS A 230 -5.53 1.74 16.10
C CYS A 230 -6.75 1.14 15.39
N GLN A 231 -6.58 0.37 14.31
CA GLN A 231 -7.63 -0.42 13.67
C GLN A 231 -7.74 -1.84 14.24
N THR A 232 -6.61 -2.52 14.43
CA THR A 232 -6.53 -3.95 14.84
C THR A 232 -5.43 -4.19 15.88
N HIS A 233 -5.08 -3.16 16.64
CA HIS A 233 -3.97 -3.17 17.59
C HIS A 233 -2.62 -3.67 17.03
N HIS A 234 -2.35 -3.38 15.75
CA HIS A 234 -1.03 -3.54 15.12
C HIS A 234 -0.20 -2.26 15.33
N ARG A 235 -0.55 -1.17 14.64
CA ARG A 235 0.11 0.14 14.76
C ARG A 235 0.24 0.65 16.20
N SER A 236 -0.79 0.44 17.02
CA SER A 236 -0.76 0.85 18.43
C SER A 236 0.12 -0.04 19.31
N GLY A 237 0.59 -1.19 18.81
CA GLY A 237 1.66 -1.95 19.44
C GLY A 237 2.91 -1.10 19.64
N PHE A 238 3.31 -0.33 18.61
CA PHE A 238 4.40 0.65 18.71
C PHE A 238 4.13 1.67 19.83
N THR A 239 2.94 2.28 19.85
CA THR A 239 2.63 3.33 20.84
C THR A 239 2.51 2.77 22.27
N TYR A 240 2.05 1.54 22.42
CA TYR A 240 2.03 0.81 23.70
C TYR A 240 3.46 0.63 24.21
N LEU A 241 4.34 0.14 23.34
CA LEU A 241 5.78 0.02 23.58
C LEU A 241 6.40 1.36 23.98
N VAL A 242 6.13 2.45 23.25
CA VAL A 242 6.71 3.77 23.57
C VAL A 242 6.29 4.25 24.96
N ALA A 243 5.00 4.15 25.31
CA ALA A 243 4.54 4.54 26.65
C ALA A 243 5.26 3.75 27.75
N LYS A 244 5.44 2.43 27.57
CA LYS A 244 6.19 1.58 28.49
C LYS A 244 7.68 1.93 28.56
N ALA A 245 8.31 2.17 27.41
CA ALA A 245 9.71 2.58 27.32
C ALA A 245 9.98 3.89 28.08
N LEU A 246 9.02 4.81 28.05
CA LEU A 246 9.07 6.08 28.76
C LEU A 246 8.67 5.98 30.24
N GLY A 247 8.38 4.77 30.74
CA GLY A 247 8.07 4.53 32.15
C GLY A 247 6.67 4.94 32.58
N TYR A 248 5.69 4.98 31.66
CA TYR A 248 4.30 5.25 32.03
C TYR A 248 3.78 4.07 32.87
N PRO A 249 3.25 4.32 34.09
CA PRO A 249 2.90 3.25 35.04
C PRO A 249 1.56 2.57 34.73
N ARG A 250 0.69 3.20 33.94
CA ARG A 250 -0.67 2.72 33.64
C ARG A 250 -0.92 2.75 32.13
N VAL A 251 -0.53 1.68 31.44
CA VAL A 251 -0.68 1.56 29.98
C VAL A 251 -1.54 0.35 29.65
N LYS A 252 -2.57 0.54 28.81
CA LYS A 252 -3.40 -0.54 28.28
C LYS A 252 -3.50 -0.45 26.76
N ALA A 253 -3.60 -1.61 26.13
CA ALA A 253 -3.99 -1.76 24.75
C ALA A 253 -5.50 -1.97 24.64
N TYR A 254 -6.21 -1.14 23.87
CA TYR A 254 -7.56 -1.52 23.43
C TYR A 254 -7.45 -2.39 22.18
N ALA A 255 -7.37 -3.71 22.40
CA ALA A 255 -7.10 -4.71 21.36
C ALA A 255 -8.22 -4.85 20.32
N GLY A 256 -9.48 -4.63 20.73
CA GLY A 256 -10.63 -4.56 19.81
C GLY A 256 -10.48 -3.40 18.82
N SER A 257 -9.88 -2.29 19.26
CA SER A 257 -9.50 -1.15 18.43
C SER A 257 -10.67 -0.57 17.61
N TRP A 258 -10.39 0.26 16.61
CA TRP A 258 -11.43 0.85 15.76
C TRP A 258 -12.19 -0.20 14.92
N GLY A 259 -11.59 -1.38 14.68
CA GLY A 259 -12.27 -2.50 14.04
C GLY A 259 -13.49 -2.99 14.84
N GLU A 260 -13.42 -2.98 16.16
CA GLU A 260 -14.58 -3.23 17.01
C GLU A 260 -15.39 -1.94 17.24
N TRP A 261 -14.75 -0.87 17.72
CA TRP A 261 -15.43 0.36 18.13
C TRP A 261 -16.19 1.04 16.99
N GLY A 262 -15.61 1.13 15.81
CA GLY A 262 -16.24 1.74 14.65
C GLY A 262 -17.41 0.92 14.08
N ASN A 263 -17.52 -0.37 14.44
CA ASN A 263 -18.58 -1.26 13.97
C ASN A 263 -19.64 -1.59 15.04
N HIS A 264 -19.35 -1.39 16.33
CA HIS A 264 -20.29 -1.69 17.40
C HIS A 264 -21.40 -0.62 17.47
N PRO A 265 -22.70 -0.97 17.59
CA PRO A 265 -23.78 0.00 17.56
C PRO A 265 -23.80 0.95 18.77
N GLU A 266 -23.35 0.49 19.94
CA GLU A 266 -23.46 1.25 21.20
C GLU A 266 -22.26 2.14 21.53
N THR A 267 -21.19 2.11 20.72
CA THR A 267 -19.99 2.90 20.99
C THR A 267 -20.13 4.32 20.41
N PRO A 268 -19.92 5.38 21.22
CA PRO A 268 -20.02 6.75 20.74
C PRO A 268 -18.82 7.11 19.84
N VAL A 269 -19.00 8.06 18.92
CA VAL A 269 -17.95 8.52 18.00
C VAL A 269 -17.93 10.05 17.98
N GLU A 270 -16.73 10.61 18.00
CA GLU A 270 -16.49 12.04 17.88
C GLU A 270 -15.89 12.35 16.50
N LEU A 271 -16.30 13.48 15.93
CA LEU A 271 -15.69 14.08 14.74
C LEU A 271 -15.01 15.39 15.18
N PRO A 272 -13.84 15.76 14.63
CA PRO A 272 -13.20 17.01 14.99
C PRO A 272 -14.15 18.19 14.74
N GLU A 273 -14.18 19.17 15.64
CA GLU A 273 -14.90 20.42 15.40
C GLU A 273 -14.34 21.09 14.14
N VAL A 274 -15.18 21.20 13.11
CA VAL A 274 -14.85 22.00 11.93
C VAL A 274 -14.83 23.45 12.39
N ALA A 275 -13.64 24.05 12.44
CA ALA A 275 -13.52 25.50 12.59
C ALA A 275 -14.30 26.15 11.43
N ALA A 276 -15.46 26.71 11.74
CA ALA A 276 -16.33 27.34 10.75
C ALA A 276 -15.58 28.52 10.11
N ALA A 277 -15.22 28.37 8.83
CA ALA A 277 -14.80 29.50 8.03
C ALA A 277 -15.96 30.51 7.92
N PRO A 278 -15.70 31.83 7.95
CA PRO A 278 -16.76 32.83 7.88
C PRO A 278 -17.49 32.72 6.53
N ALA A 279 -18.81 32.64 6.58
CA ALA A 279 -19.67 32.56 5.42
C ALA A 279 -19.60 33.86 4.60
N GLU A 280 -19.00 33.82 3.41
CA GLU A 280 -19.28 34.80 2.37
C GLU A 280 -20.64 34.48 1.74
N ALA A 281 -21.50 35.48 1.71
CA ALA A 281 -22.88 35.39 1.24
C ALA A 281 -22.94 35.04 -0.25
N VAL A 282 -23.52 33.89 -0.57
CA VAL A 282 -24.04 33.58 -1.91
C VAL A 282 -25.56 33.63 -1.84
N GLU A 283 -26.13 34.48 -2.68
CA GLU A 283 -27.55 34.76 -2.84
C GLU A 283 -28.35 33.48 -3.17
N VAL A 284 -29.44 33.28 -2.43
CA VAL A 284 -30.32 32.11 -2.49
C VAL A 284 -31.31 32.24 -3.65
N ALA A 285 -31.28 31.29 -4.59
CA ALA A 285 -32.43 30.97 -5.44
C ALA A 285 -33.15 29.73 -4.88
N GLN A 286 -34.46 29.86 -4.67
CA GLN A 286 -35.34 28.91 -3.97
C GLN A 286 -35.60 27.60 -4.74
N PRO A 287 -36.00 26.51 -4.04
CA PRO A 287 -36.00 25.14 -4.56
C PRO A 287 -37.30 24.74 -5.26
N VAL A 288 -37.22 23.80 -6.21
CA VAL A 288 -38.36 23.06 -6.77
C VAL A 288 -38.41 21.66 -6.15
N ALA A 289 -39.62 21.25 -5.74
CA ALA A 289 -39.96 20.09 -4.93
C ALA A 289 -39.72 18.71 -5.62
N PRO A 290 -39.63 17.61 -4.85
CA PRO A 290 -39.19 16.29 -5.33
C PRO A 290 -40.35 15.43 -5.86
N ALA A 291 -40.05 14.58 -6.84
CA ALA A 291 -40.95 13.51 -7.29
C ALA A 291 -40.67 12.21 -6.51
N GLN A 292 -41.76 11.55 -6.11
CA GLN A 292 -41.80 10.34 -5.27
C GLN A 292 -41.44 9.04 -6.02
N PRO A 293 -41.01 7.97 -5.31
CA PRO A 293 -40.56 6.71 -5.89
C PRO A 293 -41.71 5.69 -6.12
N ALA A 294 -41.49 4.75 -7.04
CA ALA A 294 -42.33 3.57 -7.28
C ALA A 294 -41.61 2.28 -6.82
N PRO A 295 -42.34 1.19 -6.51
CA PRO A 295 -42.10 0.35 -5.34
C PRO A 295 -41.17 -0.85 -5.57
N ALA A 296 -40.65 -1.35 -4.44
CA ALA A 296 -39.83 -2.55 -4.31
C ALA A 296 -40.64 -3.84 -4.50
N GLU A 297 -40.06 -4.81 -5.21
CA GLU A 297 -40.48 -6.21 -5.20
C GLU A 297 -39.49 -7.06 -4.39
N THR A 298 -40.07 -7.85 -3.50
CA THR A 298 -39.47 -8.82 -2.60
C THR A 298 -39.00 -10.08 -3.33
N VAL A 299 -37.79 -10.56 -3.04
CA VAL A 299 -37.37 -11.95 -3.34
C VAL A 299 -36.71 -12.56 -2.10
N GLU A 300 -37.25 -13.69 -1.67
CA GLU A 300 -36.82 -14.54 -0.55
C GLU A 300 -35.56 -15.40 -0.86
N PRO A 301 -34.87 -15.94 0.15
CA PRO A 301 -33.50 -16.44 0.04
C PRO A 301 -33.41 -17.90 -0.41
N VAL A 302 -32.45 -18.21 -1.28
CA VAL A 302 -32.06 -19.60 -1.61
C VAL A 302 -30.70 -19.91 -0.99
N ARG A 303 -30.63 -21.07 -0.33
CA ARG A 303 -29.48 -21.61 0.42
C ARG A 303 -28.43 -22.26 -0.48
N SER A 304 -27.17 -22.07 -0.06
CA SER A 304 -26.02 -22.99 -0.05
C SER A 304 -25.53 -23.67 -1.33
N SER A 305 -24.26 -23.40 -1.70
CA SER A 305 -23.19 -24.43 -1.75
C SER A 305 -21.82 -23.78 -2.00
N GLU A 306 -20.82 -24.15 -1.19
CA GLU A 306 -19.42 -23.75 -1.33
C GLU A 306 -18.74 -24.44 -2.53
N PRO A 307 -17.74 -23.80 -3.16
CA PRO A 307 -16.67 -24.54 -3.83
C PRO A 307 -15.29 -24.29 -3.23
N ARG A 308 -14.72 -25.42 -2.80
CA ARG A 308 -13.32 -25.79 -2.53
C ARG A 308 -12.24 -24.89 -3.15
N GLN A 309 -11.36 -24.38 -2.29
CA GLN A 309 -10.07 -23.76 -2.64
C GLN A 309 -9.13 -24.76 -3.33
N ALA A 310 -8.64 -24.40 -4.52
CA ALA A 310 -7.53 -25.07 -5.18
C ALA A 310 -6.27 -24.20 -5.01
N SER A 311 -5.35 -24.65 -4.15
CA SER A 311 -4.03 -24.05 -3.96
C SER A 311 -3.13 -24.35 -5.17
N GLN A 312 -2.79 -23.33 -5.97
CA GLN A 312 -1.77 -23.43 -7.02
C GLN A 312 -0.36 -23.33 -6.40
N LYS A 313 0.41 -24.41 -6.56
CA LYS A 313 1.83 -24.52 -6.20
C LYS A 313 2.68 -23.65 -7.13
N TYR A 314 3.45 -22.72 -6.57
CA TYR A 314 4.52 -22.03 -7.30
C TYR A 314 5.73 -22.96 -7.48
N SER A 315 6.02 -23.33 -8.73
CA SER A 315 7.27 -23.99 -9.12
C SER A 315 8.36 -22.94 -9.35
N GLY A 316 9.51 -23.16 -8.71
CA GLY A 316 10.62 -22.21 -8.61
C GLY A 316 11.22 -21.74 -9.94
N HIS A 317 11.69 -20.50 -9.92
CA HIS A 317 12.74 -19.99 -10.81
C HIS A 317 13.84 -19.37 -9.94
N SER A 318 15.08 -19.75 -10.23
CA SER A 318 16.31 -19.43 -9.50
C SER A 318 16.52 -17.92 -9.32
N SER A 319 16.71 -17.46 -8.08
CA SER A 319 17.06 -16.09 -7.72
C SER A 319 18.57 -15.85 -7.81
N SER A 320 19.06 -15.50 -9.00
CA SER A 320 20.32 -14.76 -9.09
C SER A 320 20.05 -13.29 -8.72
N GLY A 321 20.78 -12.77 -7.73
CA GLY A 321 20.70 -11.35 -7.36
C GLY A 321 21.07 -10.43 -8.52
N PRO A 322 20.73 -9.12 -8.45
CA PRO A 322 21.01 -8.17 -9.52
C PRO A 322 22.51 -8.14 -9.82
N SER A 323 22.86 -8.21 -11.11
CA SER A 323 24.25 -8.15 -11.55
C SER A 323 24.88 -6.82 -11.16
N MET A 324 26.22 -6.73 -11.12
CA MET A 324 26.92 -5.48 -10.81
C MET A 324 26.52 -4.33 -11.75
N LYS A 325 26.18 -4.64 -13.01
CA LYS A 325 25.65 -3.67 -13.98
C LYS A 325 24.26 -3.19 -13.60
N ASP A 326 23.39 -4.09 -13.13
CA ASP A 326 22.03 -3.75 -12.69
C ASP A 326 22.07 -2.87 -11.43
N ARG A 327 22.94 -3.21 -10.46
CA ARG A 327 23.14 -2.40 -9.25
C ARG A 327 23.63 -0.99 -9.60
N LEU A 328 24.61 -0.88 -10.49
CA LEU A 328 25.13 0.42 -10.93
C LEU A 328 24.07 1.24 -11.69
N PHE A 329 23.28 0.58 -12.55
CA PHE A 329 22.14 1.19 -13.23
C PHE A 329 21.10 1.72 -12.23
N ILE A 330 20.73 0.94 -11.22
CA ILE A 330 19.78 1.35 -10.18
C ILE A 330 20.32 2.53 -9.36
N ILE A 331 21.57 2.44 -8.87
CA ILE A 331 22.21 3.52 -8.11
C ILE A 331 22.24 4.81 -8.93
N SER A 332 22.53 4.71 -10.23
CA SER A 332 22.51 5.88 -11.11
C SER A 332 21.14 6.57 -11.11
N GLN A 333 20.03 5.81 -11.09
CA GLN A 333 18.69 6.39 -11.03
C GLN A 333 18.47 7.18 -9.73
N TYR A 334 18.95 6.71 -8.58
CA TYR A 334 18.80 7.48 -7.33
C TYR A 334 19.55 8.82 -7.33
N LEU A 335 20.68 8.90 -8.04
CA LEU A 335 21.54 10.07 -8.09
C LEU A 335 21.18 11.05 -9.21
N LEU A 336 20.46 10.60 -10.24
CA LEU A 336 20.13 11.43 -11.39
C LEU A 336 19.05 12.47 -11.04
N PRO A 337 19.20 13.75 -11.46
CA PRO A 337 18.16 14.76 -11.31
C PRO A 337 17.04 14.50 -12.34
N HIS A 338 16.21 13.48 -12.07
CA HIS A 338 15.24 12.92 -13.01
C HIS A 338 14.38 13.96 -13.71
N HIS A 339 13.86 14.95 -13.00
CA HIS A 339 13.01 15.98 -13.59
C HIS A 339 13.77 16.94 -14.53
N LEU A 340 15.04 17.25 -14.25
CA LEU A 340 15.85 18.10 -15.13
C LEU A 340 16.17 17.36 -16.43
N LEU A 341 16.58 16.10 -16.33
CA LEU A 341 16.86 15.24 -17.48
C LEU A 341 15.60 15.00 -18.31
N SER A 342 14.47 14.77 -17.64
CA SER A 342 13.16 14.59 -18.31
C SER A 342 12.74 15.85 -19.09
N ARG A 343 12.96 17.05 -18.54
CA ARG A 343 12.70 18.31 -19.25
C ARG A 343 13.60 18.50 -20.47
N LEU A 344 14.90 18.24 -20.34
CA LEU A 344 15.85 18.33 -21.45
C LEU A 344 15.51 17.33 -22.56
N ALA A 345 15.19 16.09 -22.18
CA ALA A 345 14.71 15.08 -23.12
C ALA A 345 13.40 15.50 -23.80
N GLY A 346 12.50 16.18 -23.07
CA GLY A 346 11.26 16.75 -23.62
C GLY A 346 11.54 17.77 -24.70
N CYS A 347 12.45 18.71 -24.45
CA CYS A 347 12.88 19.70 -25.44
C CYS A 347 13.49 19.04 -26.69
N VAL A 348 14.28 17.98 -26.51
CA VAL A 348 14.83 17.19 -27.63
C VAL A 348 13.71 16.49 -28.41
N ALA A 349 12.75 15.89 -27.71
CA ALA A 349 11.66 15.12 -28.31
C ALA A 349 10.59 16.00 -29.00
N GLU A 350 10.50 17.26 -28.63
CA GLU A 350 9.63 18.28 -29.25
C GLU A 350 10.37 19.18 -30.24
N CYS A 351 11.66 18.93 -30.46
CA CYS A 351 12.46 19.68 -31.43
C CYS A 351 11.90 19.51 -32.86
N ARG A 352 11.59 20.64 -33.51
CA ARG A 352 11.02 20.70 -34.87
C ARG A 352 12.07 20.89 -35.97
N VAL A 353 13.34 20.94 -35.62
CA VAL A 353 14.44 21.10 -36.59
C VAL A 353 14.49 19.88 -37.50
N ARG A 354 14.14 20.08 -38.78
CA ARG A 354 13.84 18.98 -39.74
C ARG A 354 14.94 17.92 -39.85
N TRP A 355 16.20 18.32 -40.03
CA TRP A 355 17.30 17.37 -40.17
C TRP A 355 17.51 16.55 -38.89
N PHE A 356 17.42 17.20 -37.72
CA PHE A 356 17.63 16.57 -36.43
C PHE A 356 16.48 15.61 -36.09
N LYS A 357 15.23 16.08 -36.15
CA LYS A 357 14.06 15.25 -35.83
C LYS A 357 13.98 14.03 -36.75
N ASN A 358 14.24 14.21 -38.06
CA ASN A 358 14.13 13.11 -39.03
C ASN A 358 15.24 12.09 -38.80
N ALA A 359 16.48 12.53 -38.54
CA ALA A 359 17.58 11.65 -38.22
C ALA A 359 17.33 10.87 -36.91
N PHE A 360 16.86 11.56 -35.87
CA PHE A 360 16.57 10.96 -34.56
C PHE A 360 15.42 9.96 -34.63
N THR A 361 14.30 10.32 -35.26
CA THR A 361 13.15 9.43 -35.48
C THR A 361 13.55 8.21 -36.32
N ALA A 362 14.29 8.39 -37.41
CA ALA A 362 14.75 7.28 -38.25
C ALA A 362 15.76 6.38 -37.53
N TRP A 363 16.63 6.94 -36.69
CA TRP A 363 17.51 6.14 -35.84
C TRP A 363 16.71 5.32 -34.83
N PHE A 364 15.74 5.94 -34.15
CA PHE A 364 14.91 5.29 -33.13
C PHE A 364 14.08 4.16 -33.73
N ALA A 365 13.36 4.42 -34.84
CA ALA A 365 12.55 3.43 -35.53
C ALA A 365 13.37 2.20 -35.94
N ARG A 366 14.61 2.40 -36.44
CA ARG A 366 15.53 1.31 -36.76
C ARG A 366 16.06 0.59 -35.52
N ARG A 367 16.46 1.32 -34.48
CA ARG A 367 17.06 0.78 -33.26
C ARG A 367 16.09 -0.08 -32.46
N TYR A 368 14.82 0.31 -32.43
CA TYR A 368 13.74 -0.37 -31.70
C TYR A 368 12.85 -1.23 -32.59
N GLN A 369 13.12 -1.28 -33.91
CA GLN A 369 12.35 -2.04 -34.90
C GLN A 369 10.85 -1.72 -34.85
N VAL A 370 10.55 -0.43 -34.86
CA VAL A 370 9.17 0.07 -34.84
C VAL A 370 8.50 -0.27 -36.17
N ASP A 371 7.43 -1.06 -36.14
CA ASP A 371 6.65 -1.39 -37.33
C ASP A 371 5.81 -0.18 -37.76
N MET A 372 6.21 0.44 -38.86
CA MET A 372 5.53 1.59 -39.45
C MET A 372 4.42 1.22 -40.42
N SER A 373 4.35 -0.05 -40.88
CA SER A 373 3.28 -0.50 -41.79
C SER A 373 1.90 -0.47 -41.14
N GLN A 374 1.86 -0.50 -39.81
CA GLN A 374 0.65 -0.42 -39.01
C GLN A 374 0.27 1.02 -38.63
N ALA A 375 1.18 1.99 -38.82
CA ALA A 375 0.94 3.37 -38.46
C ALA A 375 -0.03 4.02 -39.45
N LEU A 376 -0.87 4.95 -38.97
CA LEU A 376 -1.74 5.75 -39.83
C LEU A 376 -0.92 6.63 -40.79
N VAL A 377 0.21 7.15 -40.30
CA VAL A 377 1.20 7.89 -41.09
C VAL A 377 2.48 7.06 -41.13
N GLU A 378 2.74 6.38 -42.24
CA GLU A 378 3.89 5.48 -42.38
C GLU A 378 5.21 6.24 -42.55
N ASP A 379 5.16 7.40 -43.23
CA ASP A 379 6.35 8.21 -43.47
C ASP A 379 6.83 8.90 -42.18
N LEU A 380 8.04 8.52 -41.74
CA LEU A 380 8.71 9.06 -40.56
C LEU A 380 8.95 10.58 -40.63
N THR A 381 9.11 11.14 -41.84
CA THR A 381 9.43 12.56 -42.00
C THR A 381 8.22 13.48 -41.82
N SER A 382 7.02 12.91 -41.94
CA SER A 382 5.72 13.59 -41.83
C SER A 382 5.35 13.97 -40.39
N TYR A 383 5.98 13.37 -39.38
CA TYR A 383 5.74 13.73 -37.97
C TYR A 383 6.42 15.05 -37.61
N GLU A 384 5.70 15.96 -36.94
CA GLU A 384 6.20 17.30 -36.62
C GLU A 384 7.46 17.30 -35.73
N HIS A 385 7.55 16.34 -34.81
CA HIS A 385 8.66 16.10 -33.90
C HIS A 385 8.64 14.64 -33.41
N PHE A 386 9.63 14.24 -32.61
CA PHE A 386 9.75 12.84 -32.15
C PHE A 386 8.55 12.38 -31.31
N ASN A 387 8.06 13.19 -30.37
CA ASN A 387 6.88 12.82 -29.57
C ASN A 387 5.64 12.53 -30.43
N ALA A 388 5.42 13.25 -31.54
CA ALA A 388 4.30 12.98 -32.45
C ALA A 388 4.43 11.61 -33.13
N PHE A 389 5.66 11.20 -33.48
CA PHE A 389 5.97 9.85 -33.96
C PHE A 389 5.79 8.79 -32.87
N PHE A 390 6.26 9.09 -31.66
CA PHE A 390 6.23 8.14 -30.55
C PHE A 390 4.79 7.80 -30.14
N THR A 391 3.92 8.82 -30.09
CA THR A 391 2.48 8.67 -29.86
C THR A 391 1.69 8.57 -31.16
N ARG A 392 2.28 8.06 -32.25
CA ARG A 392 1.59 7.88 -33.55
C ARG A 392 0.28 7.12 -33.40
N ALA A 393 -0.73 7.47 -34.20
CA ALA A 393 -1.93 6.64 -34.33
C ALA A 393 -1.65 5.42 -35.22
N LEU A 394 -2.37 4.33 -34.99
CA LEU A 394 -2.37 3.16 -35.87
C LEU A 394 -3.54 3.22 -36.85
N LYS A 395 -3.48 2.41 -37.91
CA LYS A 395 -4.61 2.16 -38.80
C LYS A 395 -5.74 1.49 -38.01
N ALA A 396 -7.00 1.74 -38.40
CA ALA A 396 -8.18 1.29 -37.66
C ALA A 396 -8.27 -0.23 -37.51
N ASP A 397 -7.74 -0.98 -38.47
CA ASP A 397 -7.71 -2.45 -38.52
C ASP A 397 -6.46 -3.06 -37.88
N ALA A 398 -5.48 -2.26 -37.45
CA ALA A 398 -4.21 -2.77 -36.91
C ALA A 398 -4.38 -3.43 -35.54
N ARG A 399 -5.43 -3.09 -34.78
CA ARG A 399 -5.72 -3.62 -33.43
C ARG A 399 -7.20 -4.01 -33.35
N PRO A 400 -7.59 -5.16 -33.95
CA PRO A 400 -8.97 -5.63 -33.84
C PRO A 400 -9.30 -5.91 -32.37
N LEU A 401 -10.46 -5.46 -31.93
CA LEU A 401 -10.92 -5.65 -30.56
C LEU A 401 -11.48 -7.07 -30.37
N ASP A 402 -11.18 -7.69 -29.24
CA ASP A 402 -11.80 -8.96 -28.87
C ASP A 402 -13.33 -8.81 -28.73
N THR A 403 -14.05 -9.67 -29.43
CA THR A 403 -15.51 -9.63 -29.54
C THR A 403 -16.22 -10.49 -28.50
N THR A 404 -15.50 -11.21 -27.64
CA THR A 404 -16.10 -12.00 -26.57
C THR A 404 -16.93 -11.07 -25.67
N PRO A 405 -18.22 -11.37 -25.45
CA PRO A 405 -19.07 -10.55 -24.60
C PRO A 405 -18.48 -10.38 -23.20
N GLY A 406 -18.39 -9.14 -22.75
CA GLY A 406 -17.80 -8.80 -21.45
C GLY A 406 -16.28 -9.03 -21.34
N ALA A 407 -15.57 -9.37 -22.41
CA ALA A 407 -14.10 -9.44 -22.31
C ALA A 407 -13.51 -8.08 -21.95
N ILE A 408 -12.57 -8.10 -21.01
CA ILE A 408 -11.77 -6.95 -20.62
C ILE A 408 -10.56 -6.89 -21.54
N LEU A 409 -10.39 -5.77 -22.25
CA LEU A 409 -9.33 -5.62 -23.23
C LEU A 409 -8.01 -5.16 -22.59
N SER A 410 -6.89 -5.47 -23.22
CA SER A 410 -5.61 -4.86 -22.86
C SER A 410 -5.68 -3.36 -23.15
N PRO A 411 -5.32 -2.50 -22.18
CA PRO A 411 -5.33 -1.05 -22.39
C PRO A 411 -4.22 -0.60 -23.34
N ALA A 412 -3.18 -1.41 -23.56
CA ALA A 412 -1.98 -1.00 -24.27
C ALA A 412 -1.28 -2.18 -24.96
N ASP A 413 -0.41 -1.85 -25.91
CA ASP A 413 0.60 -2.77 -26.44
C ASP A 413 1.77 -2.88 -25.45
N GLY A 414 2.23 -4.09 -25.17
CA GLY A 414 3.37 -4.28 -24.29
C GLY A 414 3.52 -5.69 -23.77
N ALA A 415 3.94 -5.79 -22.51
CA ALA A 415 4.02 -7.05 -21.79
C ALA A 415 3.39 -6.92 -20.41
N ILE A 416 2.74 -8.00 -19.95
CA ILE A 416 2.28 -8.12 -18.57
C ILE A 416 3.49 -8.05 -17.65
N SER A 417 3.56 -7.02 -16.80
CA SER A 417 4.54 -6.98 -15.72
C SER A 417 4.11 -7.94 -14.62
N GLN A 418 2.89 -7.77 -14.11
CA GLN A 418 2.22 -8.65 -13.15
C GLN A 418 0.70 -8.49 -13.30
N LEU A 419 -0.05 -9.51 -12.91
CA LEU A 419 -1.50 -9.49 -12.78
C LEU A 419 -1.92 -10.41 -11.64
N GLY A 420 -3.12 -10.21 -11.10
CA GLY A 420 -3.68 -11.07 -10.06
C GLY A 420 -4.44 -10.30 -8.98
N PRO A 421 -4.68 -10.95 -7.83
CA PRO A 421 -5.50 -10.38 -6.78
C PRO A 421 -4.79 -9.23 -6.06
N ILE A 422 -5.58 -8.27 -5.61
CA ILE A 422 -5.18 -7.21 -4.69
C ILE A 422 -5.37 -7.75 -3.28
N ASP A 423 -4.27 -8.24 -2.67
CA ASP A 423 -4.31 -8.86 -1.35
C ASP A 423 -4.12 -7.82 -0.24
N HIS A 424 -5.10 -7.71 0.67
CA HIS A 424 -5.10 -6.73 1.76
C HIS A 424 -4.78 -5.28 1.32
N GLY A 425 -5.24 -4.89 0.13
CA GLY A 425 -4.99 -3.56 -0.44
C GLY A 425 -3.57 -3.36 -0.99
N ARG A 426 -2.81 -4.44 -1.18
CA ARG A 426 -1.47 -4.43 -1.79
C ARG A 426 -1.49 -5.08 -3.16
N ILE A 427 -0.80 -4.45 -4.10
CA ILE A 427 -0.58 -4.94 -5.47
C ILE A 427 0.85 -5.49 -5.56
N PHE A 428 0.98 -6.71 -6.10
CA PHE A 428 2.29 -7.33 -6.31
C PHE A 428 3.01 -6.69 -7.51
N GLN A 429 4.27 -6.32 -7.32
CA GLN A 429 5.09 -5.62 -8.33
C GLN A 429 6.07 -6.57 -9.04
N ALA A 430 6.98 -7.20 -8.29
CA ALA A 430 7.96 -8.22 -8.71
C ALA A 430 8.91 -8.54 -7.55
N LYS A 431 9.55 -9.72 -7.54
CA LYS A 431 10.60 -10.14 -6.57
C LYS A 431 10.30 -9.80 -5.09
N GLY A 432 9.06 -10.04 -4.66
CA GLY A 432 8.65 -9.78 -3.27
C GLY A 432 8.29 -8.33 -2.97
N HIS A 433 8.47 -7.41 -3.92
CA HIS A 433 7.98 -6.04 -3.79
C HIS A 433 6.48 -5.96 -4.10
N SER A 434 5.80 -5.16 -3.29
CA SER A 434 4.39 -4.80 -3.46
C SER A 434 4.20 -3.32 -3.11
N PHE A 435 3.07 -2.74 -3.49
CA PHE A 435 2.71 -1.35 -3.16
C PHE A 435 1.23 -1.24 -2.82
N SER A 436 0.84 -0.20 -2.09
CA SER A 436 -0.55 -0.02 -1.69
C SER A 436 -1.42 0.53 -2.83
N VAL A 437 -2.65 0.04 -2.95
CA VAL A 437 -3.69 0.66 -3.79
C VAL A 437 -3.98 2.08 -3.32
N LEU A 438 -4.01 2.30 -2.00
CA LEU A 438 -4.22 3.62 -1.41
C LEU A 438 -3.16 4.60 -1.91
N GLU A 439 -1.89 4.22 -1.80
CA GLU A 439 -0.79 5.04 -2.30
C GLU A 439 -0.92 5.23 -3.81
N LEU A 440 -1.11 4.15 -4.59
CA LEU A 440 -1.25 4.19 -6.04
C LEU A 440 -2.34 5.17 -6.49
N LEU A 441 -3.47 5.26 -5.79
CA LEU A 441 -4.59 6.11 -6.19
C LEU A 441 -4.56 7.54 -5.60
N GLY A 442 -3.42 7.95 -5.02
CA GLY A 442 -3.21 9.32 -4.55
C GLY A 442 -3.45 9.54 -3.06
N GLY A 443 -3.59 8.47 -2.28
CA GLY A 443 -3.72 8.53 -0.83
C GLY A 443 -5.16 8.77 -0.34
N ASP A 444 -6.14 8.85 -1.24
CA ASP A 444 -7.56 8.97 -0.87
C ASP A 444 -8.22 7.58 -0.71
N PRO A 445 -8.66 7.22 0.50
CA PRO A 445 -9.32 5.96 0.81
C PRO A 445 -10.62 5.75 0.04
N LYS A 446 -11.38 6.82 -0.24
CA LYS A 446 -12.63 6.72 -1.00
C LYS A 446 -12.38 6.22 -2.42
N LEU A 447 -11.24 6.61 -2.99
CA LEU A 447 -10.82 6.16 -4.32
C LEU A 447 -10.32 4.72 -4.30
N SER A 448 -9.65 4.31 -3.22
CA SER A 448 -9.08 2.96 -3.11
C SER A 448 -10.03 1.88 -2.61
N ALA A 449 -11.01 2.22 -1.77
CA ALA A 449 -11.93 1.27 -1.14
C ALA A 449 -12.64 0.34 -2.14
N PRO A 450 -13.12 0.81 -3.31
CA PRO A 450 -13.78 -0.06 -4.28
C PRO A 450 -12.89 -1.18 -4.84
N PHE A 451 -11.57 -1.04 -4.75
CA PHE A 451 -10.59 -1.97 -5.30
C PHE A 451 -9.98 -2.89 -4.24
N MET A 452 -10.36 -2.76 -2.96
CA MET A 452 -9.84 -3.60 -1.89
C MET A 452 -10.33 -5.04 -2.06
N GLY A 453 -9.41 -6.01 -2.11
CA GLY A 453 -9.75 -7.41 -2.44
C GLY A 453 -10.09 -7.63 -3.92
N GLY A 454 -9.84 -6.62 -4.76
CA GLY A 454 -10.08 -6.65 -6.19
C GLY A 454 -9.00 -7.35 -7.00
N GLU A 455 -8.92 -7.00 -8.28
CA GLU A 455 -8.01 -7.60 -9.26
C GLU A 455 -7.23 -6.49 -9.97
N PHE A 456 -5.96 -6.75 -10.28
CA PHE A 456 -5.11 -5.81 -11.02
C PHE A 456 -4.41 -6.46 -12.21
N ALA A 457 -4.11 -5.65 -13.22
CA ALA A 457 -3.18 -5.99 -14.28
C ALA A 457 -2.26 -4.80 -14.58
N THR A 458 -0.95 -5.04 -14.58
CA THR A 458 0.08 -4.06 -14.90
C THR A 458 0.68 -4.37 -16.25
N VAL A 459 0.52 -3.48 -17.23
CA VAL A 459 1.08 -3.61 -18.59
C VAL A 459 2.23 -2.62 -18.76
N TYR A 460 3.42 -3.14 -19.01
CA TYR A 460 4.60 -2.34 -19.32
C TYR A 460 4.72 -2.11 -20.82
N LEU A 461 4.87 -0.84 -21.22
CA LEU A 461 5.07 -0.43 -22.61
C LEU A 461 6.55 -0.17 -22.83
N SER A 462 7.19 -0.99 -23.68
CA SER A 462 8.58 -0.80 -24.05
C SER A 462 8.70 0.22 -25.19
N PRO A 463 9.88 0.85 -25.41
CA PRO A 463 10.01 1.96 -26.36
C PRO A 463 9.61 1.66 -27.82
N LYS A 464 9.52 0.40 -28.23
CA LYS A 464 9.07 0.00 -29.57
C LYS A 464 7.55 -0.06 -29.72
N ASP A 465 6.83 -0.18 -28.61
CA ASP A 465 5.41 -0.48 -28.59
C ASP A 465 4.59 0.76 -28.99
N TYR A 466 3.29 0.58 -29.16
CA TYR A 466 2.35 1.66 -29.40
C TYR A 466 1.97 2.32 -28.06
N HIS A 467 2.24 3.63 -27.93
CA HIS A 467 2.19 4.35 -26.64
C HIS A 467 0.91 5.15 -26.40
N ARG A 468 -0.21 4.66 -26.92
CA ARG A 468 -1.53 5.13 -26.52
C ARG A 468 -2.21 4.09 -25.65
N VAL A 469 -3.00 4.59 -24.71
CA VAL A 469 -3.74 3.82 -23.72
C VAL A 469 -5.22 3.92 -24.07
N HIS A 470 -5.87 2.77 -24.05
CA HIS A 470 -7.24 2.57 -24.48
C HIS A 470 -8.08 1.98 -23.35
N MET A 471 -9.39 2.16 -23.43
CA MET A 471 -10.35 1.68 -22.44
C MET A 471 -10.43 0.14 -22.44
N PRO A 472 -10.12 -0.54 -21.33
CA PRO A 472 -10.32 -1.98 -21.18
C PRO A 472 -11.79 -2.40 -21.28
N LEU A 473 -12.67 -1.55 -20.77
CA LEU A 473 -14.11 -1.71 -20.69
C LEU A 473 -14.77 -0.34 -20.90
N ALA A 474 -15.97 -0.30 -21.47
CA ALA A 474 -16.72 0.95 -21.61
C ALA A 474 -17.03 1.56 -20.23
N GLY A 475 -16.97 2.88 -20.12
CA GLY A 475 -17.20 3.53 -18.84
C GLY A 475 -17.29 5.05 -18.93
N THR A 476 -17.87 5.63 -17.89
CA THR A 476 -18.00 7.08 -17.72
C THR A 476 -16.95 7.56 -16.72
N LEU A 477 -16.14 8.55 -17.10
CA LEU A 477 -15.10 9.11 -16.24
C LEU A 477 -15.76 9.83 -15.06
N ARG A 478 -15.43 9.38 -13.85
CA ARG A 478 -15.88 9.99 -12.60
C ARG A 478 -14.85 10.98 -12.07
N GLU A 479 -13.59 10.55 -12.00
CA GLU A 479 -12.52 11.33 -11.38
C GLU A 479 -11.18 11.12 -12.09
N MET A 480 -10.36 12.17 -12.10
CA MET A 480 -8.96 12.10 -12.51
C MET A 480 -8.09 12.68 -11.41
N VAL A 481 -7.08 11.95 -10.96
CA VAL A 481 -6.12 12.41 -9.95
C VAL A 481 -4.72 12.47 -10.54
N TYR A 482 -4.12 13.65 -10.54
CA TYR A 482 -2.69 13.80 -10.76
C TYR A 482 -1.94 13.62 -9.44
N VAL A 483 -1.03 12.65 -9.42
CA VAL A 483 -0.21 12.34 -8.24
C VAL A 483 1.27 12.65 -8.56
N PRO A 484 1.87 13.66 -7.92
CA PRO A 484 3.28 13.98 -8.13
C PRO A 484 4.17 12.88 -7.54
N GLY A 485 5.33 12.68 -8.14
CA GLY A 485 6.25 11.64 -7.70
C GLY A 485 7.64 11.75 -8.29
N ARG A 486 8.47 10.73 -8.01
CA ARG A 486 9.73 10.50 -8.71
C ARG A 486 9.43 10.05 -10.14
N ILE A 487 10.47 9.87 -10.93
CA ILE A 487 10.32 9.41 -12.32
C ILE A 487 11.42 8.37 -12.53
N PHE A 488 11.31 7.22 -11.87
CA PHE A 488 12.21 6.09 -12.07
C PHE A 488 11.89 5.38 -13.38
N SER A 489 12.84 4.61 -13.92
CA SER A 489 12.58 3.70 -15.01
C SER A 489 11.56 2.64 -14.57
N VAL A 490 10.64 2.27 -15.46
CA VAL A 490 9.64 1.22 -15.20
C VAL A 490 9.98 -0.11 -15.87
N ASN A 491 11.22 -0.25 -16.37
CA ASN A 491 11.68 -1.51 -16.93
C ASN A 491 11.71 -2.63 -15.89
N GLN A 492 11.74 -3.87 -16.36
CA GLN A 492 11.71 -5.05 -15.52
C GLN A 492 12.80 -5.04 -14.44
N THR A 493 14.05 -4.72 -14.79
CA THR A 493 15.16 -4.62 -13.81
C THR A 493 14.85 -3.64 -12.68
N THR A 494 14.20 -2.51 -12.97
CA THR A 494 13.88 -1.52 -11.95
C THR A 494 12.65 -1.97 -11.14
N ALA A 495 11.62 -2.52 -11.79
CA ALA A 495 10.45 -3.08 -11.10
C ALA A 495 10.81 -4.23 -10.15
N GLU A 496 11.84 -5.00 -10.48
CA GLU A 496 12.33 -6.11 -9.67
C GLU A 496 13.20 -5.70 -8.46
N ASN A 497 13.68 -4.45 -8.41
CA ASN A 497 14.68 -4.05 -7.40
C ASN A 497 14.37 -2.71 -6.71
N VAL A 498 13.43 -1.91 -7.22
CA VAL A 498 13.01 -0.66 -6.59
C VAL A 498 11.67 -0.89 -5.89
N PRO A 499 11.62 -0.80 -4.55
CA PRO A 499 10.38 -1.01 -3.82
C PRO A 499 9.39 0.10 -4.16
N GLU A 500 8.11 -0.28 -4.24
CA GLU A 500 6.96 0.62 -4.47
C GLU A 500 7.11 1.52 -5.70
N LEU A 501 7.80 1.03 -6.73
CA LEU A 501 8.18 1.79 -7.92
C LEU A 501 7.00 2.56 -8.53
N PHE A 502 5.87 1.88 -8.74
CA PHE A 502 4.71 2.47 -9.40
C PHE A 502 3.98 3.49 -8.52
N ALA A 503 3.95 3.29 -7.20
CA ALA A 503 3.36 4.24 -6.25
C ALA A 503 4.28 5.45 -5.97
N ARG A 504 5.60 5.31 -6.21
CA ARG A 504 6.58 6.40 -6.10
C ARG A 504 6.66 7.27 -7.35
N ASN A 505 6.31 6.70 -8.51
CA ASN A 505 6.38 7.44 -9.77
C ASN A 505 5.23 8.43 -9.94
N GLU A 506 5.52 9.56 -10.57
CA GLU A 506 4.53 10.52 -11.05
C GLU A 506 3.53 9.83 -11.98
N ARG A 507 2.24 10.09 -11.78
CA ARG A 507 1.17 9.35 -12.47
C ARG A 507 -0.14 10.11 -12.54
N VAL A 508 -1.00 9.66 -13.44
CA VAL A 508 -2.38 10.11 -13.57
C VAL A 508 -3.30 8.91 -13.35
N VAL A 509 -4.21 9.04 -12.39
CA VAL A 509 -5.22 8.03 -12.05
C VAL A 509 -6.53 8.46 -12.69
N CYS A 510 -7.16 7.58 -13.47
CA CYS A 510 -8.47 7.83 -14.05
C CYS A 510 -9.46 6.79 -13.54
N LEU A 511 -10.53 7.23 -12.89
CA LEU A 511 -11.57 6.40 -12.30
C LEU A 511 -12.82 6.47 -13.16
N PHE A 512 -13.33 5.30 -13.54
CA PHE A 512 -14.50 5.15 -14.39
C PHE A 512 -15.56 4.34 -13.68
N ASP A 513 -16.81 4.75 -13.84
CA ASP A 513 -17.96 3.91 -13.55
C ASP A 513 -18.25 3.06 -14.80
N THR A 514 -18.32 1.74 -14.60
CA THR A 514 -18.52 0.76 -15.69
C THR A 514 -19.68 -0.17 -15.36
N GLU A 515 -20.09 -1.00 -16.32
CA GLU A 515 -21.06 -2.08 -16.08
C GLU A 515 -20.60 -3.09 -15.00
N ARG A 516 -19.32 -3.06 -14.59
CA ARG A 516 -18.73 -3.92 -13.55
C ARG A 516 -18.34 -3.15 -12.29
N GLY A 517 -19.02 -2.05 -12.05
CA GLY A 517 -18.65 -1.12 -10.98
C GLY A 517 -17.38 -0.33 -11.32
N PRO A 518 -16.70 0.20 -10.31
CA PRO A 518 -15.54 1.07 -10.52
C PRO A 518 -14.37 0.35 -11.19
N MET A 519 -13.80 1.00 -12.21
CA MET A 519 -12.54 0.62 -12.86
C MET A 519 -11.55 1.78 -12.72
N ALA A 520 -10.32 1.51 -12.31
CA ALA A 520 -9.24 2.49 -12.38
C ALA A 520 -8.28 2.14 -13.51
N VAL A 521 -7.89 3.14 -14.32
CA VAL A 521 -6.78 3.05 -15.26
C VAL A 521 -5.73 4.08 -14.84
N VAL A 522 -4.58 3.59 -14.38
CA VAL A 522 -3.49 4.41 -13.85
C VAL A 522 -2.35 4.47 -14.86
N LEU A 523 -2.03 5.69 -15.28
CA LEU A 523 -0.98 6.00 -16.23
C LEU A 523 0.28 6.41 -15.45
N VAL A 524 1.23 5.50 -15.31
CA VAL A 524 2.47 5.72 -14.56
C VAL A 524 3.57 6.21 -15.50
N GLY A 525 4.05 7.43 -15.25
CA GLY A 525 5.16 8.01 -15.99
C GLY A 525 6.51 7.37 -15.61
N ALA A 526 7.47 7.41 -16.53
CA ALA A 526 8.81 6.89 -16.32
C ALA A 526 9.89 7.84 -16.84
N MET A 527 11.17 7.47 -16.62
CA MET A 527 12.31 8.29 -17.03
C MET A 527 12.22 8.67 -18.52
N ILE A 528 12.65 9.91 -18.83
CA ILE A 528 12.71 10.48 -20.18
C ILE A 528 11.31 10.82 -20.71
N VAL A 529 10.82 12.02 -20.35
CA VAL A 529 9.53 12.61 -20.76
C VAL A 529 8.31 11.91 -20.15
N ALA A 530 8.11 12.08 -18.84
CA ALA A 530 6.97 11.55 -18.09
C ALA A 530 5.64 12.28 -18.35
N SER A 531 5.45 12.79 -19.58
CA SER A 531 4.26 13.55 -19.94
C SER A 531 3.11 12.62 -20.29
N VAL A 532 2.03 12.74 -19.54
CA VAL A 532 0.76 12.05 -19.73
C VAL A 532 -0.25 13.00 -20.34
N GLU A 533 -0.92 12.55 -21.39
CA GLU A 533 -2.01 13.26 -22.06
C GLU A 533 -3.29 12.41 -21.96
N THR A 534 -4.43 13.05 -21.71
CA THR A 534 -5.74 12.39 -21.82
C THR A 534 -6.57 13.04 -22.92
N VAL A 535 -7.47 12.29 -23.54
CA VAL A 535 -8.27 12.80 -24.67
C VAL A 535 -9.21 13.95 -24.28
N TRP A 536 -9.54 14.08 -22.99
CA TRP A 536 -10.44 15.12 -22.48
C TRP A 536 -9.72 16.32 -21.85
N ALA A 537 -8.53 16.14 -21.25
CA ALA A 537 -7.82 17.22 -20.57
C ALA A 537 -6.59 17.72 -21.34
N GLY A 538 -6.21 17.04 -22.43
CA GLY A 538 -4.94 17.32 -23.11
C GLY A 538 -3.76 16.97 -22.21
N LEU A 539 -2.71 17.79 -22.24
CA LEU A 539 -1.49 17.55 -21.47
C LEU A 539 -1.75 17.71 -19.97
N VAL A 540 -1.70 16.61 -19.21
CA VAL A 540 -1.88 16.60 -17.75
C VAL A 540 -0.56 16.80 -17.03
N THR A 541 0.53 16.21 -17.53
CA THR A 541 1.88 16.38 -16.95
C THR A 541 2.89 16.98 -17.93
N PRO A 542 3.70 17.97 -17.52
CA PRO A 542 3.98 18.41 -16.13
C PRO A 542 3.36 19.78 -15.75
N PRO A 543 2.58 19.89 -14.65
CA PRO A 543 2.28 21.17 -13.99
C PRO A 543 2.96 21.21 -12.60
N LYS A 544 2.67 22.25 -11.80
CA LYS A 544 3.17 22.42 -10.42
C LYS A 544 3.09 21.10 -9.61
N ARG A 545 4.08 20.86 -8.75
CA ARG A 545 4.25 19.62 -7.95
C ARG A 545 3.22 19.53 -6.80
N GLU A 546 1.94 19.55 -7.14
CA GLU A 546 0.83 19.50 -6.21
C GLU A 546 -0.11 18.37 -6.64
N LEU A 547 -0.56 17.58 -5.67
CA LEU A 547 -1.62 16.60 -5.89
C LEU A 547 -2.89 17.35 -6.33
N LYS A 548 -3.52 16.88 -7.41
CA LYS A 548 -4.69 17.55 -7.96
C LYS A 548 -5.75 16.56 -8.40
N THR A 549 -6.93 16.68 -7.79
CA THR A 549 -8.11 15.90 -8.13
C THR A 549 -9.04 16.73 -9.00
N PHE A 550 -9.58 16.10 -10.03
CA PHE A 550 -10.58 16.65 -10.93
C PHE A 550 -11.80 15.74 -10.90
N SER A 551 -12.92 16.23 -10.41
CA SER A 551 -14.20 15.53 -10.45
C SER A 551 -14.95 15.90 -11.74
N TYR A 552 -15.63 14.90 -12.32
CA TYR A 552 -16.37 14.99 -13.59
C TYR A 552 -17.85 14.63 -13.42
N ASP A 553 -18.38 14.82 -12.21
CA ASP A 553 -19.77 14.54 -11.84
C ASP A 553 -20.77 15.26 -12.77
N GLU A 554 -21.96 14.67 -12.96
CA GLU A 554 -23.01 15.17 -13.87
C GLU A 554 -23.41 16.64 -13.63
N ALA A 555 -23.21 17.15 -12.41
CA ALA A 555 -23.53 18.55 -12.06
C ALA A 555 -22.48 19.56 -12.55
N ALA A 556 -21.26 19.13 -12.91
CA ALA A 556 -20.14 20.03 -13.17
C ALA A 556 -19.78 20.16 -14.67
N ARG A 557 -19.97 19.11 -15.49
CA ARG A 557 -19.70 19.07 -16.96
C ARG A 557 -20.54 17.97 -17.63
N ALA A 558 -20.63 17.99 -18.97
CA ALA A 558 -21.16 16.84 -19.71
C ALA A 558 -20.35 15.57 -19.40
N PRO A 559 -21.01 14.42 -19.17
CA PRO A 559 -20.34 13.18 -18.80
C PRO A 559 -19.38 12.72 -19.90
N ILE A 560 -18.14 12.44 -19.53
CA ILE A 560 -17.13 11.91 -20.46
C ILE A 560 -17.28 10.39 -20.49
N HIS A 561 -18.06 9.91 -21.44
CA HIS A 561 -18.23 8.47 -21.69
C HIS A 561 -17.23 8.01 -22.78
N LEU A 562 -16.56 6.89 -22.54
CA LEU A 562 -15.65 6.26 -23.50
C LEU A 562 -16.03 4.79 -23.72
N GLU A 563 -16.18 4.42 -24.99
CA GLU A 563 -16.49 3.06 -25.41
C GLU A 563 -15.34 2.09 -25.16
N LYS A 564 -15.64 0.80 -25.08
CA LYS A 564 -14.62 -0.26 -24.97
C LYS A 564 -13.65 -0.18 -26.17
N GLY A 565 -12.34 -0.12 -25.89
CA GLY A 565 -11.29 0.05 -26.90
C GLY A 565 -11.08 1.49 -27.39
N ALA A 566 -11.90 2.45 -26.96
CA ALA A 566 -11.68 3.86 -27.26
C ALA A 566 -10.37 4.35 -26.64
N GLU A 567 -9.70 5.28 -27.32
CA GLU A 567 -8.49 5.89 -26.81
C GLU A 567 -8.82 6.78 -25.60
N MET A 568 -8.07 6.63 -24.50
CA MET A 568 -8.26 7.43 -23.29
C MET A 568 -7.07 8.36 -23.01
N GLY A 569 -5.86 7.99 -23.43
CA GLY A 569 -4.66 8.77 -23.13
C GLY A 569 -3.42 8.29 -23.85
N ARG A 570 -2.30 9.00 -23.63
CA ARG A 570 -1.03 8.76 -24.32
C ARG A 570 0.14 9.06 -23.39
N PHE A 571 1.23 8.32 -23.61
CA PHE A 571 2.51 8.58 -22.96
C PHE A 571 3.49 9.17 -23.95
N LYS A 572 4.03 10.34 -23.63
CA LYS A 572 5.13 10.92 -24.41
C LYS A 572 6.46 10.33 -23.92
N LEU A 573 6.71 9.02 -24.07
CA LEU A 573 7.98 8.28 -23.80
C LEU A 573 8.10 7.60 -22.42
N GLY A 574 8.14 6.25 -22.43
CA GLY A 574 8.39 5.37 -21.27
C GLY A 574 7.23 5.29 -20.26
N SER A 575 6.59 4.12 -20.13
CA SER A 575 5.34 4.08 -19.35
C SER A 575 4.82 2.70 -18.96
N THR A 576 3.96 2.71 -17.94
CA THR A 576 3.20 1.55 -17.49
C THR A 576 1.73 1.94 -17.31
N ALA A 577 0.82 1.09 -17.78
CA ALA A 577 -0.61 1.20 -17.50
C ALA A 577 -1.01 0.14 -16.47
N ILE A 578 -1.70 0.55 -15.41
CA ILE A 578 -2.23 -0.36 -14.38
C ILE A 578 -3.74 -0.27 -14.41
N VAL A 579 -4.42 -1.41 -14.55
CA VAL A 579 -5.88 -1.49 -14.52
C VAL A 579 -6.30 -2.19 -13.23
N LEU A 580 -7.25 -1.60 -12.51
CA LEU A 580 -7.84 -2.16 -11.29
C LEU A 580 -9.34 -2.37 -11.48
N PHE A 581 -9.84 -3.47 -10.93
CA PHE A 581 -11.27 -3.76 -10.78
C PHE A 581 -11.57 -4.14 -9.34
N GLY A 582 -12.82 -3.93 -8.92
CA GLY A 582 -13.30 -4.39 -7.62
C GLY A 582 -13.34 -5.92 -7.47
N PRO A 583 -13.62 -6.43 -6.25
CA PRO A 583 -13.69 -7.87 -5.98
C PRO A 583 -14.73 -8.56 -6.86
N ASN A 584 -14.39 -9.76 -7.33
CA ASN A 584 -15.24 -10.65 -8.11
C ASN A 584 -15.74 -10.09 -9.47
N GLN A 585 -15.13 -9.04 -10.01
CA GLN A 585 -15.59 -8.43 -11.28
C GLN A 585 -14.94 -9.04 -12.54
N VAL A 586 -13.72 -9.56 -12.41
CA VAL A 586 -12.92 -10.05 -13.54
C VAL A 586 -12.16 -11.32 -13.14
N LYS A 587 -12.00 -12.23 -14.11
CA LYS A 587 -11.09 -13.37 -14.02
C LYS A 587 -10.06 -13.24 -15.13
N TRP A 588 -8.79 -13.05 -14.78
CA TRP A 588 -7.69 -12.99 -15.76
C TRP A 588 -7.55 -14.31 -16.51
N ALA A 589 -7.20 -14.20 -17.79
CA ALA A 589 -7.01 -15.36 -18.65
C ALA A 589 -5.81 -16.19 -18.15
N GLU A 590 -6.02 -17.49 -17.94
CA GLU A 590 -5.06 -18.38 -17.25
C GLU A 590 -3.71 -18.51 -17.97
N GLN A 591 -3.67 -18.23 -19.28
CA GLN A 591 -2.45 -18.23 -20.09
C GLN A 591 -1.57 -16.98 -19.91
N LEU A 592 -2.07 -15.92 -19.27
CA LEU A 592 -1.31 -14.69 -19.08
C LEU A 592 -0.49 -14.76 -17.79
N THR A 593 0.82 -14.56 -17.92
CA THR A 593 1.77 -14.53 -16.80
C THR A 593 2.74 -13.36 -16.99
N ALA A 594 3.59 -13.09 -16.00
CA ALA A 594 4.62 -12.07 -16.11
C ALA A 594 5.51 -12.32 -17.36
N GLY A 595 5.65 -11.30 -18.21
CA GLY A 595 6.36 -11.36 -19.49
C GLY A 595 5.49 -11.73 -20.69
N SER A 596 4.23 -12.16 -20.51
CA SER A 596 3.31 -12.39 -21.63
C SER A 596 3.13 -11.12 -22.45
N LYS A 597 3.37 -11.22 -23.76
CA LYS A 597 3.15 -10.10 -24.69
C LYS A 597 1.67 -9.93 -24.95
N VAL A 598 1.23 -8.68 -24.95
CA VAL A 598 -0.17 -8.30 -25.20
C VAL A 598 -0.22 -7.13 -26.16
N GLN A 599 -1.29 -7.07 -26.94
CA GLN A 599 -1.62 -5.92 -27.78
C GLN A 599 -2.89 -5.27 -27.27
N MET A 600 -2.99 -3.95 -27.44
CA MET A 600 -4.22 -3.22 -27.19
C MET A 600 -5.38 -3.89 -27.95
N GLY A 601 -6.50 -4.06 -27.27
CA GLY A 601 -7.69 -4.70 -27.85
C GLY A 601 -7.77 -6.22 -27.67
N GLN A 602 -6.70 -6.91 -27.28
CA GLN A 602 -6.75 -8.33 -26.94
C GLN A 602 -7.42 -8.57 -25.58
N ALA A 603 -8.15 -9.68 -25.42
CA ALA A 603 -8.75 -10.03 -24.13
C ALA A 603 -7.68 -10.37 -23.07
N LEU A 604 -7.73 -9.69 -21.94
CA LEU A 604 -6.96 -10.01 -20.72
C LEU A 604 -7.77 -10.83 -19.72
N ALA A 605 -9.08 -10.62 -19.68
CA ALA A 605 -9.96 -11.20 -18.69
C ALA A 605 -11.37 -11.44 -19.26
N VAL A 606 -12.08 -12.34 -18.60
CA VAL A 606 -13.51 -12.60 -18.79
C VAL A 606 -14.27 -12.22 -17.51
N PRO A 607 -15.60 -12.01 -17.56
CA PRO A 607 -16.39 -11.88 -16.33
C PRO A 607 -16.25 -13.11 -15.45
N THR A 608 -16.16 -12.89 -14.15
CA THR A 608 -16.47 -13.91 -13.15
C THR A 608 -17.96 -14.24 -13.33
N GLN A 609 -18.31 -15.49 -13.60
CA GLN A 609 -19.70 -15.88 -13.85
C GLN A 609 -20.62 -15.40 -12.72
N ALA A 610 -21.77 -14.82 -13.07
CA ALA A 610 -22.84 -14.45 -12.14
C ALA A 610 -23.59 -15.70 -11.64
#